data_AF-V4KAI8-F1
#
_entry.id   AF-V4KAI8-F1
#
_cell.length_a   1.000
_cell.length_b   1.000
_cell.length_c   1.000
_cell.angle_alpha   90.00
_cell.angle_beta   90.00
_cell.angle_gamma   90.00
#
_symmetry.space_group_name_H-M   'P 1'
#
loop_
_entity.id
_entity.type
_entity.pdbx_description
1 polymer ?
#
loop_
_entity_poly.entity_id
_entity_poly.type
_entity_poly.pdbx_seq_one_letter_code
_entity_poly.pdbx_strand_id
1 'polypeptide(L)'
;MMKQARTLLSSRSLCDQSKSLFEGNFKVSPLRGFATRADSSTSARGFSGKDAAKPSGRVFAPYAIFKGKAALSVEPVLPTFARIEPGNLRIDRRGSVMMTFMPASGERKYDWEKKQLFALSATEVGSLISMGSNDSSEFFHDPSMKSSNAGQVRKSLSIKPHADGSGYFISLTVNNSILKTNERIVVPVTTAEFVVMKTAFSFALPHIMGWDRILGQADTAAQGITLHPKTDLPQLGVEWV
;
A
#
# COMPACT_ATOMS: atom_id res chain seq x y z
N MET A 1 57.53 -35.02 2.99
CA MET A 1 58.32 -35.36 4.19
C MET A 1 58.18 -34.24 5.20
N MET A 2 57.68 -34.59 6.39
CA MET A 2 57.42 -33.73 7.55
C MET A 2 58.68 -32.98 8.05
N LYS A 3 58.46 -31.82 8.67
CA LYS A 3 58.89 -31.55 10.06
C LYS A 3 58.03 -30.44 10.70
N GLN A 4 57.56 -30.74 11.90
CA GLN A 4 56.64 -29.97 12.74
C GLN A 4 57.40 -28.95 13.61
N ALA A 5 56.71 -27.91 14.07
CA ALA A 5 56.92 -27.33 15.40
C ALA A 5 55.60 -26.78 15.96
N ARG A 6 55.21 -27.29 17.12
CA ARG A 6 54.14 -26.79 18.01
C ARG A 6 54.76 -25.88 19.07
N THR A 7 54.03 -24.86 19.49
CA THR A 7 54.18 -24.30 20.84
C THR A 7 52.81 -23.89 21.37
N LEU A 8 52.46 -24.41 22.55
CA LEU A 8 51.31 -24.07 23.40
C LEU A 8 51.85 -23.41 24.67
N LEU A 9 51.14 -22.44 25.24
CA LEU A 9 51.04 -22.05 26.66
C LEU A 9 50.10 -20.81 26.70
N SER A 10 48.85 -20.90 27.18
CA SER A 10 48.37 -20.90 28.58
C SER A 10 48.73 -19.63 29.38
N SER A 11 47.72 -18.83 29.77
CA SER A 11 47.25 -18.75 31.18
C SER A 11 46.54 -17.43 31.57
N ARG A 12 45.60 -17.55 32.53
CA ARG A 12 45.06 -16.56 33.53
C ARG A 12 44.08 -15.48 33.00
N SER A 13 42.79 -15.43 33.34
CA SER A 13 41.99 -15.44 34.60
C SER A 13 41.89 -14.10 35.36
N LEU A 14 40.67 -13.81 35.86
CA LEU A 14 40.20 -12.79 36.83
C LEU A 14 39.54 -11.56 36.17
N CYS A 15 38.22 -11.33 36.22
CA CYS A 15 37.28 -11.10 37.34
C CYS A 15 37.52 -9.77 38.10
N ASP A 16 36.69 -8.74 37.81
CA ASP A 16 35.82 -7.99 38.75
C ASP A 16 35.15 -6.85 37.96
N GLN A 17 33.82 -6.79 37.81
CA GLN A 17 32.79 -6.35 38.76
C GLN A 17 33.05 -4.99 39.42
N SER A 18 32.36 -3.96 38.90
CA SER A 18 31.72 -2.96 39.75
C SER A 18 30.37 -2.55 39.17
N LYS A 19 29.33 -2.76 39.99
CA LYS A 19 27.97 -2.24 39.83
C LYS A 19 27.90 -0.87 40.51
N SER A 20 27.13 0.08 39.99
CA SER A 20 25.95 0.67 40.65
C SER A 20 25.35 1.78 39.76
N LEU A 21 24.08 1.63 39.36
CA LEU A 21 22.93 2.42 39.82
C LEU A 21 22.72 3.75 39.06
N PHE A 22 21.88 3.68 38.03
CA PHE A 22 20.77 4.63 37.92
C PHE A 22 19.56 3.93 37.28
N GLU A 23 18.51 3.87 38.08
CA GLU A 23 17.22 3.25 37.82
C GLU A 23 16.33 4.29 37.12
N GLY A 24 15.73 3.91 35.99
CA GLY A 24 14.93 4.82 35.16
C GLY A 24 14.07 4.06 34.17
N ASN A 25 13.04 3.38 34.70
CA ASN A 25 11.83 2.89 34.04
C ASN A 25 11.86 2.70 32.50
N PHE A 26 12.47 1.61 32.04
CA PHE A 26 12.29 1.09 30.68
C PHE A 26 11.04 0.20 30.62
N LYS A 27 9.92 0.72 30.10
CA LYS A 27 8.86 -0.15 29.56
C LYS A 27 9.33 -0.73 28.24
N VAL A 28 10.01 -1.87 28.32
CA VAL A 28 10.34 -2.74 27.19
C VAL A 28 9.02 -3.20 26.57
N SER A 29 8.67 -2.65 25.42
CA SER A 29 7.56 -3.12 24.60
C SER A 29 8.11 -4.23 23.69
N PRO A 30 7.57 -5.45 23.70
CA PRO A 30 8.09 -6.50 22.85
C PRO A 30 7.67 -6.25 21.40
N LEU A 31 8.62 -6.58 20.52
CA LEU A 31 8.53 -6.62 19.07
C LEU A 31 7.18 -7.22 18.60
N ARG A 32 6.32 -6.41 17.96
CA ARG A 32 5.21 -6.91 17.15
C ARG A 32 5.73 -7.34 15.79
N GLY A 33 6.19 -8.58 15.69
CA GLY A 33 6.07 -9.34 14.45
C GLY A 33 4.59 -9.52 14.11
N PHE A 34 4.28 -9.75 12.84
CA PHE A 34 2.94 -10.08 12.36
C PHE A 34 2.41 -11.34 13.08
N ALA A 35 1.74 -11.14 14.21
CA ALA A 35 0.96 -12.14 14.91
C ALA A 35 -0.50 -11.75 14.78
N THR A 36 -1.24 -12.52 13.99
CA THR A 36 -2.70 -12.52 13.97
C THR A 36 -3.16 -12.75 15.40
N ARG A 37 -3.81 -11.75 16.01
CA ARG A 37 -4.51 -11.96 17.27
C ARG A 37 -5.74 -12.79 16.96
N ALA A 38 -5.66 -14.09 17.24
CA ALA A 38 -6.86 -14.89 17.48
C ALA A 38 -7.45 -14.39 18.81
N ASP A 39 -8.49 -13.56 18.73
CA ASP A 39 -9.38 -13.43 19.87
C ASP A 39 -10.19 -14.72 19.96
N SER A 40 -9.92 -15.49 21.00
CA SER A 40 -10.72 -16.63 21.42
C SER A 40 -12.15 -16.16 21.69
N SER A 41 -13.03 -16.33 20.70
CA SER A 41 -14.47 -16.26 20.90
C SER A 41 -14.97 -17.67 21.21
N THR A 42 -15.12 -17.96 22.49
CA THR A 42 -16.00 -19.03 22.94
C THR A 42 -17.45 -18.60 22.70
N SER A 43 -17.99 -19.01 21.56
CA SER A 43 -19.42 -19.28 21.41
C SER A 43 -19.61 -20.33 20.33
N ALA A 44 -19.94 -21.53 20.80
CA ALA A 44 -20.23 -22.67 19.98
C ALA A 44 -21.58 -22.51 19.24
N ARG A 45 -21.64 -23.14 18.07
CA ARG A 45 -22.82 -23.64 17.31
C ARG A 45 -23.60 -22.65 16.45
N GLY A 46 -23.79 -23.07 15.19
CA GLY A 46 -24.98 -22.76 14.39
C GLY A 46 -24.68 -22.44 12.93
N PHE A 47 -24.67 -23.46 12.07
CA PHE A 47 -24.92 -23.26 10.63
C PHE A 47 -26.39 -22.82 10.43
N SER A 48 -26.59 -21.95 9.45
CA SER A 48 -27.86 -21.46 8.89
C SER A 48 -28.44 -20.19 9.52
N GLY A 49 -28.46 -19.10 8.74
CA GLY A 49 -29.13 -17.85 9.05
C GLY A 49 -28.76 -16.76 8.05
N LYS A 50 -29.70 -16.36 7.19
CA LYS A 50 -29.67 -15.07 6.48
C LYS A 50 -29.47 -13.96 7.51
N ASP A 51 -28.74 -12.91 7.14
CA ASP A 51 -28.38 -11.75 7.97
C ASP A 51 -27.06 -11.88 8.75
N ALA A 52 -25.98 -12.22 8.05
CA ALA A 52 -24.63 -11.91 8.53
C ALA A 52 -24.48 -10.38 8.56
N ALA A 53 -24.63 -9.79 9.75
CA ALA A 53 -24.38 -8.38 10.01
C ALA A 53 -23.05 -7.98 9.35
N LYS A 54 -23.13 -7.10 8.35
CA LYS A 54 -21.96 -6.60 7.63
C LYS A 54 -21.00 -6.04 8.68
N PRO A 55 -19.74 -6.50 8.76
CA PRO A 55 -18.82 -6.04 9.79
C PRO A 55 -18.75 -4.51 9.72
N SER A 56 -19.08 -3.85 10.83
CA SER A 56 -19.13 -2.38 10.95
C SER A 56 -17.74 -1.73 10.98
N GLY A 57 -16.67 -2.53 10.85
CA GLY A 57 -15.28 -2.10 10.87
C GLY A 57 -14.68 -1.88 9.48
N ARG A 58 -13.61 -1.09 9.42
CA ARG A 58 -12.79 -0.96 8.22
C ARG A 58 -11.94 -2.21 8.04
N VAL A 59 -11.99 -2.82 6.86
CA VAL A 59 -11.11 -3.92 6.47
C VAL A 59 -9.83 -3.34 5.86
N PHE A 60 -8.68 -3.82 6.32
CA PHE A 60 -7.36 -3.50 5.76
C PHE A 60 -6.82 -4.76 5.08
N ALA A 61 -6.60 -4.70 3.78
CA ALA A 61 -6.19 -5.85 2.97
C ALA A 61 -5.15 -5.47 1.92
N PRO A 62 -3.94 -5.05 2.33
CA PRO A 62 -2.87 -4.71 1.40
C PRO A 62 -2.31 -5.98 0.72
N TYR A 63 -1.98 -5.89 -0.57
CA TYR A 63 -1.12 -6.87 -1.24
C TYR A 63 0.34 -6.47 -1.02
N ALA A 64 1.18 -7.39 -0.54
CA ALA A 64 2.56 -7.10 -0.17
C ALA A 64 3.57 -8.05 -0.85
N ILE A 65 4.68 -7.48 -1.31
CA ILE A 65 5.82 -8.14 -1.93
C ILE A 65 7.03 -7.91 -1.03
N PHE A 66 7.71 -8.99 -0.63
CA PHE A 66 8.85 -8.97 0.27
C PHE A 66 10.11 -9.46 -0.44
N LYS A 67 11.12 -8.58 -0.58
CA LYS A 67 12.41 -8.88 -1.24
C LYS A 67 13.59 -8.58 -0.34
N GLY A 68 14.78 -9.08 -0.70
CA GLY A 68 15.95 -9.05 0.18
C GLY A 68 16.39 -7.67 0.68
N LYS A 69 16.07 -6.57 -0.02
CA LYS A 69 16.47 -5.20 0.35
C LYS A 69 15.31 -4.27 0.71
N ALA A 70 14.08 -4.64 0.34
CA ALA A 70 12.91 -3.81 0.57
C ALA A 70 11.62 -4.61 0.39
N ALA A 71 10.55 -4.10 0.97
CA ALA A 71 9.19 -4.55 0.75
C ALA A 71 8.36 -3.45 0.09
N LEU A 72 7.36 -3.86 -0.68
CA LEU A 72 6.34 -3.01 -1.28
C LEU A 72 4.98 -3.53 -0.86
N SER A 73 4.10 -2.68 -0.34
CA SER A 73 2.68 -3.00 -0.22
C SER A 73 1.82 -2.02 -0.99
N VAL A 74 0.70 -2.50 -1.52
CA VAL A 74 -0.27 -1.71 -2.28
C VAL A 74 -1.68 -1.93 -1.75
N GLU A 75 -2.43 -0.84 -1.58
CA GLU A 75 -3.83 -0.89 -1.14
C GLU A 75 -4.67 0.23 -1.77
N PRO A 76 -5.96 -0.02 -2.08
CA PRO A 76 -6.85 1.02 -2.54
C PRO A 76 -7.25 1.97 -1.41
N VAL A 77 -7.24 3.26 -1.69
CA VAL A 77 -7.76 4.34 -0.85
C VAL A 77 -9.02 4.87 -1.52
N LEU A 78 -10.19 4.52 -0.97
CA LEU A 78 -11.48 4.95 -1.52
C LEU A 78 -11.64 6.47 -1.52
N PRO A 79 -12.44 7.03 -2.46
CA PRO A 79 -12.79 8.44 -2.47
C PRO A 79 -13.62 8.81 -1.23
N THR A 80 -13.63 10.11 -0.90
CA THR A 80 -14.60 10.69 0.04
C THR A 80 -15.68 11.45 -0.71
N PHE A 81 -16.82 11.66 -0.06
CA PHE A 81 -17.97 12.33 -0.65
C PHE A 81 -18.44 13.46 0.27
N ALA A 82 -18.79 14.59 -0.34
CA ALA A 82 -19.49 15.69 0.31
C ALA A 82 -20.97 15.65 -0.06
N ARG A 83 -21.83 15.97 0.91
CA ARG A 83 -23.27 16.17 0.65
C ARG A 83 -23.46 17.48 -0.11
N ILE A 84 -24.33 17.43 -1.10
CA ILE A 84 -24.84 18.57 -1.85
C ILE A 84 -26.36 18.59 -1.74
N GLU A 85 -26.94 19.77 -1.60
CA GLU A 85 -28.39 19.90 -1.46
C GLU A 85 -29.09 19.80 -2.83
N PRO A 86 -30.28 19.17 -2.88
CA PRO A 86 -30.95 18.43 -1.81
C PRO A 86 -30.51 16.95 -1.77
N GLY A 87 -29.72 16.55 -0.75
CA GLY A 87 -29.46 15.14 -0.41
C GLY A 87 -28.49 14.35 -1.30
N ASN A 88 -27.98 14.94 -2.38
CA ASN A 88 -27.06 14.29 -3.31
C ASN A 88 -25.63 14.20 -2.73
N LEU A 89 -24.79 13.34 -3.32
CA LEU A 89 -23.38 13.21 -2.96
C LEU A 89 -22.52 13.58 -4.16
N ARG A 90 -21.47 14.37 -3.92
CA ARG A 90 -20.40 14.61 -4.89
C ARG A 90 -19.07 14.09 -4.34
N ILE A 91 -18.17 13.66 -5.22
CA ILE A 91 -16.80 13.33 -4.81
C ILE A 91 -16.14 14.59 -4.25
N ASP A 92 -15.56 14.48 -3.06
CA ASP A 92 -14.83 15.55 -2.37
C ASP A 92 -13.31 15.34 -2.52
N ARG A 93 -12.82 14.16 -2.13
CA ARG A 93 -11.45 13.70 -2.41
C ARG A 93 -11.50 12.49 -3.32
N ARG A 94 -10.76 12.54 -4.43
CA ARG A 94 -10.57 11.39 -5.32
C ARG A 94 -9.88 10.23 -4.58
N GLY A 95 -10.22 9.00 -4.94
CA GLY A 95 -9.50 7.83 -4.48
C GLY A 95 -8.14 7.69 -5.16
N SER A 96 -7.33 6.77 -4.65
CA SER A 96 -5.99 6.45 -5.15
C SER A 96 -5.62 5.02 -4.80
N VAL A 97 -4.53 4.51 -5.36
CA VAL A 97 -3.84 3.32 -4.83
C VAL A 97 -2.61 3.79 -4.06
N MET A 98 -2.53 3.48 -2.77
CA MET A 98 -1.38 3.81 -1.95
C MET A 98 -0.30 2.73 -2.10
N MET A 99 0.90 3.13 -2.47
CA MET A 99 2.10 2.29 -2.47
C MET A 99 2.96 2.65 -1.26
N THR A 100 3.32 1.64 -0.46
CA THR A 100 4.18 1.79 0.71
C THR A 100 5.46 0.99 0.51
N PHE A 101 6.59 1.68 0.47
CA PHE A 101 7.93 1.09 0.35
C PHE A 101 8.60 1.05 1.72
N MET A 102 9.18 -0.08 2.09
CA MET A 102 9.85 -0.25 3.37
C MET A 102 11.24 -0.84 3.14
N PRO A 103 12.33 -0.19 3.61
CA PRO A 103 13.67 -0.76 3.48
C PRO A 103 13.84 -1.96 4.42
N ALA A 104 14.69 -2.92 4.03
CA ALA A 104 15.03 -4.04 4.90
C ALA A 104 15.88 -3.56 6.09
N SER A 105 15.57 -4.05 7.29
CA SER A 105 16.33 -3.86 8.53
C SER A 105 17.04 -5.13 9.01
N GLY A 106 16.90 -6.23 8.26
CA GLY A 106 17.53 -7.52 8.51
C GLY A 106 16.94 -8.60 7.61
N GLU A 107 17.37 -9.84 7.79
CA GLU A 107 16.80 -10.96 7.05
C GLU A 107 15.29 -11.07 7.35
N ARG A 108 14.46 -10.93 6.31
CA ARG A 108 12.99 -10.98 6.40
C ARG A 108 12.40 -9.98 7.41
N LYS A 109 13.11 -8.87 7.66
CA LYS A 109 12.68 -7.76 8.53
C LYS A 109 12.72 -6.46 7.74
N TYR A 110 11.69 -5.63 7.92
CA TYR A 110 11.52 -4.37 7.20
C TYR A 110 11.21 -3.25 8.18
N ASP A 111 11.81 -2.09 7.97
CA ASP A 111 11.68 -0.93 8.85
C ASP A 111 10.42 -0.11 8.48
N TRP A 112 9.39 -0.22 9.30
CA TRP A 112 8.13 0.53 9.11
C TRP A 112 8.28 2.03 9.37
N GLU A 113 9.22 2.42 10.24
CA GLU A 113 9.44 3.83 10.59
C GLU A 113 10.11 4.57 9.45
N LYS A 114 10.92 3.88 8.64
CA LYS A 114 11.56 4.42 7.43
C LYS A 114 10.76 4.18 6.14
N LYS A 115 9.45 3.92 6.25
CA LYS A 115 8.62 3.70 5.07
C LYS A 115 8.48 4.98 4.24
N GLN A 116 8.42 4.82 2.92
CA GLN A 116 8.09 5.89 1.98
C GLN A 116 6.78 5.59 1.25
N LEU A 117 5.96 6.63 1.10
CA LEU A 117 4.62 6.52 0.50
C LEU A 117 4.58 7.19 -0.87
N PHE A 118 3.86 6.59 -1.82
CA PHE A 118 3.53 7.15 -3.12
C PHE A 118 2.10 6.77 -3.49
N ALA A 119 1.24 7.75 -3.80
CA ALA A 119 -0.15 7.48 -4.13
C ALA A 119 -0.34 7.54 -5.64
N LEU A 120 -0.84 6.48 -6.26
CA LEU A 120 -1.21 6.51 -7.68
C LEU A 120 -2.64 7.03 -7.82
N SER A 121 -2.82 8.10 -8.59
CA SER A 121 -4.13 8.54 -9.07
C SER A 121 -4.75 7.52 -10.03
N ALA A 122 -6.05 7.65 -10.32
CA ALA A 122 -6.73 6.78 -11.28
C ALA A 122 -6.05 6.76 -12.66
N THR A 123 -5.50 7.90 -13.10
CA THR A 123 -4.79 8.02 -14.37
C THR A 123 -3.45 7.26 -14.35
N GLU A 124 -2.66 7.41 -13.27
CA GLU A 124 -1.38 6.71 -13.13
C GLU A 124 -1.58 5.20 -12.94
N VAL A 125 -2.67 4.80 -12.27
CA VAL A 125 -3.13 3.41 -12.25
C VAL A 125 -3.42 2.91 -13.67
N GLY A 126 -4.13 3.68 -14.49
CA GLY A 126 -4.36 3.37 -15.90
C GLY A 126 -3.07 3.19 -16.70
N SER A 127 -2.07 4.07 -16.50
CA SER A 127 -0.76 3.91 -17.12
C SER A 127 -0.11 2.57 -16.76
N LEU A 128 -0.09 2.21 -15.46
CA LEU A 128 0.50 0.94 -15.01
C LEU A 128 -0.23 -0.28 -15.58
N ILE A 129 -1.57 -0.26 -15.62
CA ILE A 129 -2.38 -1.34 -16.20
C ILE A 129 -2.09 -1.49 -17.70
N SER A 130 -1.83 -0.40 -18.41
CA SER A 130 -1.56 -0.43 -19.86
C SER A 130 -0.16 -0.95 -20.22
N MET A 131 0.78 -0.98 -19.28
CA MET A 131 2.18 -1.37 -19.55
C MET A 131 2.28 -2.79 -20.13
N GLY A 132 2.95 -2.92 -21.28
CA GLY A 132 3.46 -4.16 -21.85
C GLY A 132 4.76 -4.64 -21.19
N SER A 133 5.28 -5.79 -21.64
CA SER A 133 6.44 -6.46 -21.03
C SER A 133 7.74 -5.64 -21.06
N ASN A 134 7.87 -4.73 -22.04
CA ASN A 134 9.07 -3.92 -22.25
C ASN A 134 8.84 -2.44 -21.95
N ASP A 135 7.63 -2.07 -21.52
CA ASP A 135 7.29 -0.68 -21.29
C ASP A 135 7.86 -0.20 -19.96
N SER A 136 8.12 1.10 -19.89
CA SER A 136 8.48 1.78 -18.65
C SER A 136 7.47 2.86 -18.32
N SER A 137 7.33 3.21 -17.05
CA SER A 137 6.52 4.34 -16.60
C SER A 137 7.25 5.13 -15.53
N GLU A 138 7.07 6.45 -15.54
CA GLU A 138 7.65 7.35 -14.55
C GLU A 138 6.60 8.36 -14.08
N PHE A 139 6.52 8.56 -12.77
CA PHE A 139 5.56 9.44 -12.13
C PHE A 139 6.28 10.39 -11.16
N PHE A 140 5.88 11.66 -11.15
CA PHE A 140 6.55 12.71 -10.38
C PHE A 140 5.55 13.46 -9.52
N HIS A 141 5.75 13.44 -8.21
CA HIS A 141 4.89 14.08 -7.22
C HIS A 141 5.68 15.11 -6.43
N ASP A 142 5.08 16.27 -6.23
CA ASP A 142 5.49 17.26 -5.22
C ASP A 142 4.41 17.30 -4.13
N PRO A 143 4.63 16.67 -2.97
CA PRO A 143 3.66 16.65 -1.87
C PRO A 143 3.34 18.04 -1.31
N SER A 144 4.24 19.00 -1.52
CA SER A 144 4.13 20.37 -1.03
C SER A 144 3.65 21.32 -2.11
N MET A 145 3.20 20.81 -3.26
CA MET A 145 2.67 21.63 -4.34
C MET A 145 1.52 22.50 -3.82
N LYS A 146 1.49 23.77 -4.24
CA LYS A 146 0.54 24.81 -3.76
C LYS A 146 0.72 25.23 -2.29
N SER A 147 1.85 24.89 -1.67
CA SER A 147 2.28 25.46 -0.38
C SER A 147 3.55 26.32 -0.55
N SER A 148 3.99 26.98 0.52
CA SER A 148 5.26 27.70 0.56
C SER A 148 6.49 26.80 0.36
N ASN A 149 6.35 25.49 0.57
CA ASN A 149 7.42 24.50 0.43
C ASN A 149 7.42 23.80 -0.94
N ALA A 150 6.69 24.34 -1.93
CA ALA A 150 6.66 23.77 -3.28
C ALA A 150 8.08 23.60 -3.85
N GLY A 151 8.30 22.47 -4.51
CA GLY A 151 9.56 22.09 -5.14
C GLY A 151 10.63 21.58 -4.17
N GLN A 152 10.43 21.70 -2.85
CA GLN A 152 11.40 21.30 -1.83
C GLN A 152 11.38 19.80 -1.52
N VAL A 153 10.24 19.13 -1.75
CA VAL A 153 10.12 17.68 -1.62
C VAL A 153 9.64 17.12 -2.95
N ARG A 154 10.40 16.19 -3.53
CA ARG A 154 10.08 15.58 -4.82
C ARG A 154 10.15 14.08 -4.71
N LYS A 155 9.09 13.41 -5.17
CA LYS A 155 9.00 11.97 -5.25
C LYS A 155 8.96 11.56 -6.72
N SER A 156 9.84 10.65 -7.11
CA SER A 156 9.83 10.03 -8.43
C SER A 156 9.67 8.53 -8.28
N LEU A 157 8.60 8.00 -8.87
CA LEU A 157 8.37 6.57 -8.98
C LEU A 157 8.68 6.13 -10.40
N SER A 158 9.55 5.14 -10.56
CA SER A 158 9.95 4.58 -11.86
C SER A 158 9.67 3.07 -11.86
N ILE A 159 9.05 2.59 -12.93
CA ILE A 159 8.77 1.17 -13.19
C ILE A 159 9.47 0.83 -14.49
N LYS A 160 10.50 -0.02 -14.42
CA LYS A 160 11.35 -0.38 -15.57
C LYS A 160 11.47 -1.88 -15.69
N PRO A 161 11.37 -2.47 -16.89
CA PRO A 161 11.51 -3.91 -17.07
C PRO A 161 12.92 -4.36 -16.71
N HIS A 162 13.04 -5.59 -16.22
CA HIS A 162 14.33 -6.25 -16.09
C HIS A 162 14.92 -6.50 -17.49
N ALA A 163 16.26 -6.44 -17.61
CA ALA A 163 16.93 -6.68 -18.88
C ALA A 163 16.69 -8.10 -19.44
N ASP A 164 16.40 -9.07 -18.56
CA ASP A 164 16.09 -10.46 -18.89
C ASP A 164 14.59 -10.73 -19.09
N GLY A 165 13.73 -9.71 -18.98
CA GLY A 165 12.28 -9.85 -19.11
C GLY A 165 11.60 -10.60 -17.95
N SER A 166 12.30 -10.87 -16.85
CA SER A 166 11.76 -11.65 -15.71
C SER A 166 10.81 -10.86 -14.80
N GLY A 167 10.63 -9.57 -15.06
CA GLY A 167 9.81 -8.68 -14.24
C GLY A 167 10.19 -7.21 -14.40
N TYR A 168 10.02 -6.44 -13.34
CA TYR A 168 10.21 -5.00 -13.29
C TYR A 168 10.91 -4.57 -12.00
N PHE A 169 11.76 -3.56 -12.10
CA PHE A 169 12.19 -2.77 -10.95
C PHE A 169 11.20 -1.64 -10.70
N ILE A 170 10.56 -1.65 -9.53
CA ILE A 170 9.79 -0.51 -9.04
C ILE A 170 10.68 0.27 -8.07
N SER A 171 11.04 1.49 -8.46
CA SER A 171 11.98 2.36 -7.73
C SER A 171 11.27 3.63 -7.28
N LEU A 172 11.24 3.89 -5.97
CA LEU A 172 10.81 5.17 -5.40
C LEU A 172 12.04 5.97 -4.96
N THR A 173 12.20 7.17 -5.51
CA THR A 173 13.20 8.15 -5.07
C THR A 173 12.50 9.32 -4.41
N VAL A 174 12.91 9.66 -3.19
CA VAL A 174 12.40 10.79 -2.41
C VAL A 174 13.55 11.74 -2.13
N ASN A 175 13.50 12.91 -2.75
CA ASN A 175 14.43 13.99 -2.50
C ASN A 175 13.74 15.04 -1.62
N ASN A 176 14.33 15.34 -0.47
CA ASN A 176 13.86 16.36 0.45
C ASN A 176 14.97 17.37 0.72
N SER A 177 14.86 18.53 0.08
CA SER A 177 15.81 19.64 0.23
C SER A 177 15.79 20.28 1.61
N ILE A 178 14.66 20.22 2.32
CA ILE A 178 14.49 20.79 3.66
C ILE A 178 15.32 20.01 4.68
N LEU A 179 15.19 18.69 4.65
CA LEU A 179 15.92 17.78 5.55
C LEU A 179 17.29 17.36 4.98
N LYS A 180 17.61 17.79 3.75
CA LYS A 180 18.80 17.40 2.99
C LYS A 180 18.94 15.88 2.86
N THR A 181 17.83 15.18 2.65
CA THR A 181 17.81 13.72 2.46
C THR A 181 17.53 13.35 1.01
N ASN A 182 18.13 12.24 0.59
CA ASN A 182 17.87 11.62 -0.70
C ASN A 182 17.78 10.11 -0.48
N GLU A 183 16.56 9.59 -0.53
CA GLU A 183 16.27 8.19 -0.28
C GLU A 183 15.84 7.52 -1.57
N ARG A 184 16.37 6.32 -1.84
CA ARG A 184 15.98 5.51 -2.98
C ARG A 184 15.71 4.09 -2.52
N ILE A 185 14.47 3.63 -2.70
CA ILE A 185 14.04 2.28 -2.37
C ILE A 185 13.66 1.57 -3.67
N VAL A 186 14.23 0.39 -3.90
CA VAL A 186 14.02 -0.40 -5.12
C VAL A 186 13.50 -1.77 -4.73
N VAL A 187 12.41 -2.19 -5.36
CA VAL A 187 11.82 -3.50 -5.19
C VAL A 187 11.78 -4.20 -6.56
N PRO A 188 12.52 -5.31 -6.76
CA PRO A 188 12.32 -6.15 -7.92
C PRO A 188 10.96 -6.85 -7.81
N VAL A 189 10.18 -6.87 -8.87
CA VAL A 189 8.84 -7.44 -8.95
C VAL A 189 8.83 -8.40 -10.12
N THR A 190 8.55 -9.66 -9.88
CA THR A 190 8.47 -10.68 -10.94
C THR A 190 7.28 -10.43 -11.85
N THR A 191 7.28 -11.01 -13.05
CA THR A 191 6.13 -10.95 -13.96
C THR A 191 4.83 -11.42 -13.30
N ALA A 192 4.88 -12.49 -12.49
CA ALA A 192 3.70 -12.99 -11.78
C ALA A 192 3.18 -11.99 -10.73
N GLU A 193 4.07 -11.42 -9.92
CA GLU A 193 3.71 -10.40 -8.93
C GLU A 193 3.14 -9.14 -9.60
N PHE A 194 3.71 -8.73 -10.74
CA PHE A 194 3.23 -7.59 -11.50
C PHE A 194 1.85 -7.84 -12.12
N VAL A 195 1.58 -9.05 -12.63
CA VAL A 195 0.24 -9.44 -13.11
C VAL A 195 -0.79 -9.35 -11.99
N VAL A 196 -0.48 -9.81 -10.77
CA VAL A 196 -1.39 -9.66 -9.61
C VAL A 196 -1.68 -8.18 -9.35
N MET A 197 -0.66 -7.31 -9.39
CA MET A 197 -0.85 -5.87 -9.24
C MET A 197 -1.77 -5.31 -10.33
N LYS A 198 -1.52 -5.61 -11.61
CA LYS A 198 -2.35 -5.15 -12.74
C LYS A 198 -3.81 -5.59 -12.55
N THR A 199 -4.04 -6.85 -12.21
CA THR A 199 -5.39 -7.38 -11.97
C THR A 199 -6.08 -6.69 -10.79
N ALA A 200 -5.38 -6.56 -9.65
CA ALA A 200 -5.91 -5.87 -8.48
C ALA A 200 -6.22 -4.40 -8.77
N PHE A 201 -5.38 -3.73 -9.57
CA PHE A 201 -5.53 -2.32 -9.91
C PHE A 201 -6.68 -2.11 -10.89
N SER A 202 -6.83 -2.97 -11.89
CA SER A 202 -7.99 -2.97 -12.78
C SER A 202 -9.30 -3.14 -12.00
N PHE A 203 -9.31 -4.04 -11.02
CA PHE A 203 -10.46 -4.22 -10.14
C PHE A 203 -10.70 -2.99 -9.25
N ALA A 204 -9.65 -2.43 -8.64
CA ALA A 204 -9.76 -1.29 -7.75
C ALA A 204 -10.14 0.02 -8.46
N LEU A 205 -9.81 0.18 -9.74
CA LEU A 205 -9.98 1.40 -10.52
C LEU A 205 -11.42 1.99 -10.44
N PRO A 206 -12.50 1.25 -10.75
CA PRO A 206 -13.86 1.77 -10.60
C PRO A 206 -14.21 2.18 -9.16
N HIS A 207 -13.68 1.48 -8.15
CA HIS A 207 -13.92 1.80 -6.74
C HIS A 207 -13.19 3.08 -6.29
N ILE A 208 -11.95 3.30 -6.72
CA ILE A 208 -11.22 4.54 -6.41
C ILE A 208 -11.81 5.75 -7.16
N MET A 209 -12.52 5.51 -8.26
CA MET A 209 -13.34 6.50 -8.97
C MET A 209 -14.73 6.72 -8.35
N GLY A 210 -15.14 5.86 -7.41
CA GLY A 210 -16.45 5.93 -6.73
C GLY A 210 -17.63 5.43 -7.57
N TRP A 211 -17.37 4.72 -8.67
CA TRP A 211 -18.42 4.23 -9.57
C TRP A 211 -19.23 3.09 -8.97
N ASP A 212 -18.66 2.37 -8.02
CA ASP A 212 -19.37 1.37 -7.22
C ASP A 212 -20.56 1.95 -6.45
N ARG A 213 -20.49 3.23 -6.05
CA ARG A 213 -21.61 3.94 -5.43
C ARG A 213 -22.73 4.26 -6.41
N ILE A 214 -22.41 4.48 -7.68
CA ILE A 214 -23.40 4.74 -8.74
C ILE A 214 -24.12 3.43 -9.07
N LEU A 215 -23.38 2.34 -9.25
CA LEU A 215 -23.94 1.03 -9.57
C LEU A 215 -24.78 0.47 -8.40
N GLY A 216 -24.32 0.60 -7.15
CA GLY A 216 -25.09 0.17 -5.98
C GLY A 216 -26.37 0.99 -5.74
N GLN A 217 -26.45 2.22 -6.23
CA GLN A 217 -27.69 3.02 -6.22
C GLN A 217 -28.72 2.50 -7.22
N ALA A 218 -28.29 2.03 -8.40
CA ALA A 218 -29.18 1.45 -9.40
C ALA A 218 -29.88 0.18 -8.88
N ASP A 219 -29.17 -0.67 -8.14
CA ASP A 219 -29.74 -1.90 -7.54
C ASP A 219 -30.77 -1.59 -6.44
N THR A 220 -30.60 -0.47 -5.72
CA THR A 220 -31.54 -0.05 -4.66
C THR A 220 -32.81 0.56 -5.25
N ALA A 221 -32.69 1.30 -6.36
CA ALA A 221 -33.84 1.87 -7.07
C ALA A 221 -34.72 0.78 -7.73
N ALA A 222 -34.12 -0.33 -8.18
CA ALA A 222 -34.85 -1.45 -8.77
C ALA A 222 -35.71 -2.26 -7.76
N GLN A 223 -35.49 -2.09 -6.45
CA GLN A 223 -36.26 -2.78 -5.40
C GLN A 223 -37.46 -1.95 -4.87
N GLY A 224 -37.61 -0.69 -5.30
CA GLY A 224 -38.77 0.14 -5.01
C GLY A 224 -39.80 0.07 -6.14
N ILE A 225 -40.66 -0.95 -6.15
CA ILE A 225 -41.81 -0.99 -7.06
C ILE A 225 -42.76 0.14 -6.67
N THR A 226 -42.72 1.25 -7.41
CA THR A 226 -43.90 2.08 -7.66
C THR A 226 -44.04 2.20 -9.17
N LEU A 227 -45.08 1.58 -9.70
CA LEU A 227 -45.41 1.57 -11.12
C LEU A 227 -45.68 3.00 -11.62
N HIS A 228 -44.89 3.45 -12.58
CA HIS A 228 -45.39 4.33 -13.63
C HIS A 228 -44.63 4.02 -14.92
N PRO A 229 -45.31 3.56 -15.99
CA PRO A 229 -44.66 3.40 -17.28
C PRO A 229 -44.62 4.77 -17.93
N LYS A 230 -43.43 5.37 -18.01
CA LYS A 230 -43.18 6.37 -19.04
C LYS A 230 -41.92 5.96 -19.76
N THR A 231 -42.13 5.57 -21.01
CA THR A 231 -41.15 5.20 -22.00
C THR A 231 -40.03 6.24 -22.02
N ASP A 232 -38.88 5.91 -21.44
CA ASP A 232 -37.67 6.71 -21.62
C ASP A 232 -37.18 6.47 -23.05
N LEU A 233 -37.24 7.53 -23.86
CA LEU A 233 -36.68 7.55 -25.20
C LEU A 233 -35.18 7.24 -25.15
N PRO A 234 -34.62 6.58 -26.19
CA PRO A 234 -33.20 6.35 -26.28
C PRO A 234 -32.46 7.69 -26.23
N GLN A 235 -31.43 7.67 -25.40
CA GLN A 235 -30.51 8.71 -24.96
C GLN A 235 -29.76 9.40 -26.12
N LEU A 236 -30.47 10.05 -27.05
CA LEU A 236 -29.90 10.78 -28.19
C LEU A 236 -29.96 12.31 -28.05
N GLY A 237 -30.49 12.82 -26.94
CA GLY A 237 -30.73 14.25 -26.71
C GLY A 237 -29.64 15.00 -25.93
N VAL A 238 -28.55 14.36 -25.54
CA VAL A 238 -27.52 14.94 -24.64
C VAL A 238 -26.25 15.44 -25.35
N GLU A 239 -26.13 15.23 -26.66
CA GLU A 239 -24.94 15.64 -27.42
C GLU A 239 -25.03 17.03 -28.07
N TRP A 240 -26.21 17.68 -28.10
CA TRP A 240 -26.38 18.95 -28.80
C TRP A 240 -27.19 19.98 -27.97
N VAL A 241 -26.48 20.78 -27.16
CA VAL A 241 -26.89 22.13 -26.72
C VAL A 241 -25.65 23.02 -26.69
#